data_AF-A0A8S1BC82-F1
#
_entry.id   AF-A0A8S1BC82-F1
#
_cell.length_a   1.000
_cell.length_b   1.000
_cell.length_c   1.000
_cell.angle_alpha   90.00
_cell.angle_beta   90.00
_cell.angle_gamma   90.00
#
_symmetry.space_group_name_H-M   'P 1'
#
loop_
_entity.id
_entity.type
_entity.pdbx_description
1 polymer ?
#
loop_
_entity_poly.entity_id
_entity_poly.type
_entity_poly.pdbx_seq_one_letter_code
_entity_poly.pdbx_strand_id
1 'polypeptide(L)'
;MQINILGYIEDLHRIGKNTNNHRPLVIELLSKRIAKFITANRQCLQGTRIYISEFLDDIALKKRHLLRAEMIKARNRGQNAIIKNNQLLIEGNKVTIEDEENNTHNNYQTTEITESPSKSGTLEISHDITLSQQVQQRNNSKKYSFRKSTRPTL
;
A
#
# COMPACT_ATOMS: atom_id res chain seq x y z
N MET A 1 14.76 -30.69 -8.67
CA MET A 1 13.39 -31.25 -8.58
C MET A 1 12.53 -30.55 -9.61
N GLN A 2 12.00 -31.28 -10.58
CA GLN A 2 11.14 -30.73 -11.64
C GLN A 2 9.69 -31.05 -11.25
N ILE A 3 8.86 -30.04 -11.05
CA ILE A 3 7.45 -30.21 -10.68
C ILE A 3 6.62 -29.73 -11.85
N ASN A 4 5.74 -30.60 -12.33
CA ASN A 4 4.75 -30.22 -13.33
C ASN A 4 3.56 -29.55 -12.61
N ILE A 5 3.40 -28.24 -12.81
CA ILE A 5 2.30 -27.46 -12.24
C ILE A 5 1.13 -27.24 -13.22
N LEU A 6 1.27 -27.64 -14.49
CA LEU A 6 0.29 -27.33 -15.53
C LEU A 6 -1.10 -27.90 -15.22
N GLY A 7 -1.16 -29.11 -14.65
CA GLY A 7 -2.43 -29.74 -14.26
C GLY A 7 -3.13 -29.12 -13.06
N TYR A 8 -2.54 -28.09 -12.43
CA TYR A 8 -3.12 -27.37 -11.30
C TYR A 8 -3.54 -25.94 -11.65
N ILE A 9 -3.28 -25.47 -12.87
CA ILE A 9 -3.64 -24.12 -13.33
C ILE A 9 -5.10 -24.16 -13.79
N GLU A 10 -5.91 -23.27 -13.24
CA GLU A 10 -7.32 -23.11 -13.61
C GLU A 10 -7.50 -21.97 -14.61
N ASP A 11 -6.98 -20.78 -14.26
CA ASP A 11 -7.00 -19.61 -15.13
C ASP A 11 -5.65 -18.87 -15.13
N LEU A 12 -5.40 -18.14 -16.21
CA LEU A 12 -4.19 -17.38 -16.43
C LEU A 12 -4.49 -16.12 -17.22
N HIS A 13 -4.35 -14.96 -16.57
CA HIS A 13 -4.55 -13.68 -17.24
C HIS A 13 -3.55 -12.62 -16.76
N ARG A 14 -3.40 -11.55 -17.55
CA ARG A 14 -2.57 -10.40 -17.17
C ARG A 14 -3.44 -9.26 -16.67
N ILE A 15 -2.99 -8.56 -15.64
CA ILE A 15 -3.71 -7.42 -15.05
C ILE A 15 -3.03 -6.08 -15.40
N GLY A 16 -3.78 -4.98 -15.26
CA GLY A 16 -3.31 -3.61 -15.54
C GLY A 16 -3.55 -3.14 -16.98
N LYS A 17 -3.25 -1.86 -17.25
CA LYS A 17 -3.45 -1.24 -18.58
C LYS A 17 -2.46 -1.78 -19.61
N ASN A 18 -2.89 -1.86 -20.88
CA ASN A 18 -2.02 -2.22 -21.98
C ASN A 18 -1.05 -1.04 -22.26
N THR A 19 0.18 -1.17 -21.77
CA THR A 19 1.26 -0.18 -21.90
C THR A 19 2.54 -0.91 -22.27
N ASN A 20 3.61 -0.19 -22.63
CA ASN A 20 4.92 -0.80 -22.95
C ASN A 20 5.62 -1.48 -21.76
N ASN A 21 5.03 -1.46 -20.57
CA ASN A 21 5.60 -2.08 -19.37
C ASN A 21 5.13 -3.54 -19.21
N HIS A 22 5.97 -4.37 -18.60
CA HIS A 22 5.60 -5.74 -18.27
C HIS A 22 4.44 -5.77 -17.27
N ARG A 23 3.31 -6.32 -17.72
CA ARG A 23 2.10 -6.48 -16.91
C ARG A 23 2.23 -7.69 -15.98
N PRO A 24 1.80 -7.60 -14.71
CA PRO A 24 1.76 -8.76 -13.82
C PRO A 24 0.85 -9.86 -14.39
N LEU A 25 1.25 -11.10 -14.14
CA LEU A 25 0.51 -12.30 -14.48
C LEU A 25 -0.20 -12.80 -13.22
N VAL A 26 -1.51 -12.99 -13.30
CA VAL A 26 -2.32 -13.62 -12.26
C VAL A 26 -2.55 -15.06 -12.69
N ILE A 27 -2.21 -16.00 -11.81
CA ILE A 27 -2.39 -17.43 -12.02
C ILE A 27 -3.37 -17.91 -10.96
N GLU A 28 -4.51 -18.41 -11.40
CA GLU A 28 -5.44 -19.12 -10.52
C GLU A 28 -5.08 -20.60 -10.48
N LEU A 29 -5.04 -21.16 -9.28
CA LEU A 29 -4.60 -22.52 -9.04
C LEU A 29 -5.70 -23.30 -8.33
N LEU A 30 -6.00 -24.50 -8.82
CA LEU A 30 -6.99 -25.42 -8.24
C LEU A 30 -6.69 -25.77 -6.77
N SER A 31 -5.42 -25.73 -6.36
CA SER A 31 -4.99 -26.15 -5.04
C SER A 31 -4.23 -25.08 -4.28
N LYS A 32 -4.78 -24.68 -3.13
CA LYS A 32 -4.11 -23.83 -2.14
C LYS A 32 -2.78 -24.42 -1.64
N ARG A 33 -2.64 -25.76 -1.64
CA ARG A 33 -1.39 -26.43 -1.27
C ARG A 33 -0.28 -26.12 -2.27
N ILE A 34 -0.59 -26.12 -3.56
CA ILE A 34 0.36 -25.77 -4.63
C ILE A 34 0.73 -24.29 -4.54
N ALA A 35 -0.23 -23.40 -4.34
CA ALA A 35 0.05 -21.98 -4.13
C ALA A 35 1.03 -21.74 -2.96
N LYS A 36 0.79 -22.39 -1.80
CA LYS A 36 1.71 -22.33 -0.65
C LYS A 36 3.09 -22.89 -0.99
N PHE A 37 3.14 -24.02 -1.68
CA PHE A 37 4.40 -24.64 -2.10
C PHE A 37 5.21 -23.70 -3.00
N ILE A 38 4.59 -23.08 -4.01
CA ILE A 38 5.25 -22.13 -4.92
C ILE A 38 5.78 -20.92 -4.14
N THR A 39 4.93 -20.32 -3.30
CA THR A 39 5.30 -19.12 -2.52
C THR A 39 6.40 -19.41 -1.48
N ALA A 40 6.45 -20.61 -0.91
CA ALA A 40 7.52 -21.04 -0.01
C ALA A 40 8.87 -21.22 -0.73
N ASN A 41 8.84 -21.67 -1.99
CA ASN A 41 10.03 -21.89 -2.81
C ASN A 41 10.44 -20.66 -3.66
N ARG A 42 9.82 -19.49 -3.46
CA ARG A 42 10.10 -18.26 -4.22
C ARG A 42 11.58 -17.83 -4.19
N GLN A 43 12.34 -18.26 -3.19
CA GLN A 43 13.78 -18.00 -3.09
C GLN A 43 14.57 -18.56 -4.28
N CYS A 44 14.07 -19.63 -4.94
CA CYS A 44 14.67 -20.18 -6.15
C CYS A 44 14.64 -19.21 -7.34
N LEU A 45 13.84 -18.14 -7.27
CA LEU A 45 13.74 -17.11 -8.29
C LEU A 45 14.65 -15.89 -8.01
N GLN A 46 15.41 -15.91 -6.91
CA GLN A 46 16.36 -14.85 -6.62
C GLN A 46 17.39 -14.72 -7.76
N GLY A 47 17.63 -13.50 -8.23
CA GLY A 47 18.52 -13.21 -9.37
C GLY A 47 17.83 -13.21 -10.75
N THR A 48 16.62 -13.77 -10.87
CA THR A 48 15.91 -13.88 -12.17
C THR A 48 15.10 -12.63 -12.55
N ARG A 49 15.03 -11.63 -11.67
CA ARG A 49 14.17 -10.43 -11.79
C ARG A 49 12.65 -10.73 -11.83
N ILE A 50 12.27 -11.98 -11.59
CA ILE A 50 10.88 -12.40 -11.45
C ILE A 50 10.52 -12.42 -9.96
N TYR A 51 9.34 -11.92 -9.64
CA TYR A 51 8.82 -11.88 -8.28
C TYR A 51 7.47 -12.60 -8.24
N ILE A 52 7.26 -13.39 -7.19
CA ILE A 52 5.99 -14.05 -6.90
C ILE A 52 5.50 -13.56 -5.55
N SER A 53 4.24 -13.18 -5.50
CA SER A 53 3.52 -12.80 -4.29
C SER A 53 2.15 -13.45 -4.27
N GLU A 54 1.60 -13.64 -3.08
CA GLU A 54 0.21 -14.05 -2.92
C GLU A 54 -0.72 -12.98 -3.48
N PHE A 55 -1.82 -13.43 -4.09
CA PHE A 55 -2.93 -12.56 -4.43
C PHE A 55 -3.60 -12.09 -3.13
N LEU A 56 -3.92 -10.80 -3.06
CA LEU A 56 -4.56 -10.17 -1.92
C LEU A 56 -5.70 -9.30 -2.45
N ASP A 57 -6.86 -9.40 -1.82
CA ASP A 57 -8.00 -8.54 -2.13
C ASP A 57 -7.70 -7.09 -1.76
N ASP A 58 -8.47 -6.15 -2.32
CA ASP A 58 -8.25 -4.71 -2.11
C ASP A 58 -8.24 -4.30 -0.63
N ILE A 59 -9.10 -4.92 0.18
CA ILE A 59 -9.15 -4.69 1.63
C ILE A 59 -7.85 -5.17 2.29
N ALA A 60 -7.39 -6.37 1.92
CA ALA A 60 -6.15 -6.94 2.45
C ALA A 60 -4.92 -6.13 2.00
N LEU A 61 -4.91 -5.61 0.77
CA LEU A 61 -3.87 -4.72 0.26
C LEU A 61 -3.80 -3.41 1.04
N LYS A 62 -4.94 -2.77 1.31
CA LYS A 62 -5.02 -1.55 2.14
C LYS A 62 -4.48 -1.82 3.55
N LYS A 63 -4.94 -2.88 4.21
CA LYS A 63 -4.43 -3.30 5.53
C LYS A 63 -2.92 -3.54 5.50
N ARG A 64 -2.42 -4.23 4.47
CA ARG A 64 -0.98 -4.49 4.31
C ARG A 64 -0.17 -3.22 4.09
N HIS A 65 -0.74 -2.21 3.43
CA HIS A 65 -0.11 -0.91 3.26
C HIS A 65 0.06 -0.20 4.61
N LEU A 66 -0.96 -0.21 5.48
CA LEU A 66 -0.88 0.33 6.85
C LEU A 66 0.17 -0.41 7.69
N LEU A 67 0.14 -1.75 7.69
CA LEU A 67 1.13 -2.58 8.38
C LEU A 67 2.56 -2.27 7.92
N ARG A 68 2.75 -1.97 6.63
CA ARG A 68 4.05 -1.62 6.07
C ARG A 68 4.57 -0.29 6.58
N ALA A 69 3.69 0.70 6.76
CA ALA A 69 4.07 1.99 7.33
C ALA A 69 4.56 1.81 8.78
N GLU A 70 3.82 1.08 9.61
CA GLU A 70 4.22 0.80 11.00
C GLU A 70 5.49 -0.05 11.10
N MET A 71 5.64 -1.06 10.24
CA MET A 71 6.87 -1.85 10.15
C MET A 71 8.10 -0.98 9.88
N ILE A 72 7.98 0.02 8.99
CA ILE A 72 9.07 0.94 8.68
C ILE A 72 9.38 1.82 9.90
N LYS A 73 8.36 2.36 10.60
CA LYS A 73 8.55 3.13 11.84
C LYS A 73 9.30 2.32 12.90
N ALA A 74 8.91 1.06 13.13
CA ALA A 74 9.57 0.18 14.09
C ALA A 74 11.03 -0.12 13.72
N ARG A 75 11.30 -0.42 12.43
CA ARG A 75 12.68 -0.62 11.94
C ARG A 75 13.55 0.61 12.09
N ASN A 76 13.00 1.80 11.86
CA ASN A 76 13.73 3.06 12.04
C ASN A 76 14.08 3.33 13.51
N ARG A 77 13.33 2.75 14.46
CA ARG A 77 13.64 2.77 15.90
C ARG A 77 14.66 1.70 16.31
N GLY A 78 15.18 0.91 15.37
CA GLY A 78 16.12 -0.18 15.64
C GLY A 78 15.46 -1.52 16.01
N GLN A 79 14.13 -1.62 15.97
CA GLN A 79 13.41 -2.85 16.31
C GLN A 79 13.36 -3.82 15.13
N ASN A 80 13.38 -5.12 15.43
CA ASN A 80 13.19 -6.15 14.41
C ASN A 80 11.70 -6.33 14.10
N ALA A 81 11.23 -5.75 13.00
CA ALA A 81 9.84 -5.87 12.56
C ALA A 81 9.69 -6.59 11.21
N ILE A 82 8.73 -7.51 11.10
CA ILE A 82 8.41 -8.25 9.87
C ILE A 82 6.89 -8.39 9.68
N ILE A 83 6.44 -8.44 8.43
CA ILE A 83 5.04 -8.76 8.09
C ILE A 83 4.96 -10.20 7.60
N LYS A 84 4.12 -11.01 8.24
CA LYS A 84 3.87 -12.41 7.88
C LYS A 84 2.38 -12.70 7.96
N ASN A 85 1.81 -13.33 6.92
CA ASN A 85 0.38 -13.68 6.85
C ASN A 85 -0.56 -12.49 7.17
N ASN A 86 -0.24 -11.32 6.63
CA ASN A 86 -0.98 -10.07 6.88
C ASN A 86 -1.02 -9.63 8.37
N GLN A 87 -0.03 -10.03 9.16
CA GLN A 87 0.16 -9.61 10.56
C GLN A 87 1.54 -8.97 10.72
N LEU A 88 1.61 -7.91 11.53
CA LEU A 88 2.87 -7.27 11.90
C LEU A 88 3.42 -7.95 13.15
N LEU A 89 4.68 -8.37 13.08
CA LEU A 89 5.45 -8.93 14.18
C LEU A 89 6.58 -7.96 14.53
N ILE A 90 6.62 -7.44 15.75
CA ILE A 90 7.71 -6.61 16.27
C ILE A 90 8.38 -7.41 17.39
N GLU A 91 9.67 -7.70 17.24
CA GLU A 91 10.45 -8.50 18.19
C GLU A 91 9.83 -9.88 18.47
N GLY A 92 9.12 -10.43 17.48
CA GLY A 92 8.42 -11.71 17.58
C GLY A 92 6.99 -11.62 18.10
N ASN A 93 6.56 -10.46 18.62
CA ASN A 93 5.22 -10.26 19.16
C ASN A 93 4.26 -9.73 18.10
N LYS A 94 3.04 -10.27 18.07
CA LYS A 94 1.97 -9.81 17.17
C LYS A 94 1.45 -8.46 17.63
N VAL A 95 1.43 -7.50 16.73
CA VAL A 95 0.84 -6.19 16.95
C VAL A 95 -0.43 -6.09 16.13
N THR A 96 -1.55 -5.82 16.81
CA THR A 96 -2.80 -5.45 16.17
C THR A 96 -2.76 -3.94 15.96
N ILE A 97 -2.84 -3.50 14.70
CA ILE A 97 -3.09 -2.09 14.42
C ILE A 97 -4.61 -1.95 14.54
N GLU A 98 -5.07 -1.32 15.60
CA GLU A 98 -6.46 -0.86 15.65
C GLU A 98 -6.61 0.22 14.58
N ASP A 99 -7.62 0.06 13.72
CA ASP A 99 -7.85 0.98 12.61
C ASP A 99 -8.05 2.40 13.18
N GLU A 100 -7.19 3.36 12.80
CA GLU A 100 -7.33 4.80 13.11
C GLU A 100 -8.52 5.42 12.34
N GLU A 101 -9.66 4.72 12.25
CA GLU A 101 -10.86 5.21 11.55
C GLU A 101 -11.67 6.23 12.38
N ASN A 102 -11.27 6.51 13.63
CA ASN A 102 -12.00 7.42 14.53
C ASN A 102 -11.47 8.87 14.61
N ASN A 103 -10.46 9.30 13.82
CA ASN A 103 -9.84 10.61 14.00
C ASN A 103 -9.85 11.57 12.80
N THR A 104 -10.69 11.34 11.78
CA THR A 104 -10.83 12.27 10.63
C THR A 104 -12.14 13.08 10.61
N HIS A 105 -13.01 12.94 11.62
CA HIS A 105 -14.18 13.82 11.81
C HIS A 105 -14.10 14.50 13.18
N ASN A 106 -13.27 15.54 13.30
CA ASN A 106 -13.44 16.67 14.22
C ASN A 106 -12.22 17.60 14.10
N ASN A 107 -12.15 18.38 13.02
CA ASN A 107 -11.37 19.62 13.01
C ASN A 107 -11.88 20.59 11.94
N TYR A 108 -13.11 21.05 12.13
CA TYR A 108 -13.45 22.43 11.82
C TYR A 108 -13.65 23.12 13.17
N GLN A 109 -12.55 23.52 13.81
CA GLN A 109 -12.62 24.53 14.85
C GLN A 109 -12.81 25.87 14.14
N THR A 110 -14.05 26.34 14.15
CA THR A 110 -14.44 27.74 13.99
C THR A 110 -13.58 28.58 14.94
N THR A 111 -12.69 29.40 14.38
CA THR A 111 -12.03 30.47 15.14
C THR A 111 -13.06 31.55 15.41
N GLU A 112 -13.51 31.64 16.66
CA GLU A 112 -14.18 32.80 17.21
C GLU A 112 -13.24 34.01 17.12
N ILE A 113 -13.64 35.02 16.33
CA ILE A 113 -13.09 36.37 16.42
C ILE A 113 -14.18 37.23 17.02
N THR A 114 -13.91 37.73 18.22
CA THR A 114 -14.63 38.78 18.93
C THR A 114 -14.51 40.09 18.13
N GLU A 115 -15.64 40.69 17.73
CA GLU A 115 -15.85 42.15 17.72
C GLU A 115 -17.33 42.48 17.46
N SER A 116 -17.81 43.49 18.17
CA SER A 116 -19.22 43.88 18.37
C SER A 116 -19.73 44.94 17.34
N PRO A 117 -20.90 45.60 17.53
CA PRO A 117 -22.13 45.38 16.78
C PRO A 117 -22.50 46.51 15.78
N SER A 118 -23.22 46.22 14.68
CA SER A 118 -24.20 47.16 14.08
C SER A 118 -25.04 46.57 12.92
N LYS A 119 -26.36 46.73 13.08
CA LYS A 119 -27.44 47.07 12.12
C LYS A 119 -27.55 46.41 10.72
N SER A 120 -28.71 45.75 10.55
CA SER A 120 -29.67 45.77 9.42
C SER A 120 -29.23 45.38 8.01
N GLY A 121 -29.90 44.37 7.44
CA GLY A 121 -29.96 44.16 5.99
C GLY A 121 -30.52 42.80 5.58
N THR A 122 -31.80 42.78 5.20
CA THR A 122 -32.49 41.70 4.48
C THR A 122 -31.90 41.49 3.09
N LEU A 123 -31.76 40.24 2.62
CA LEU A 123 -32.32 39.70 1.36
C LEU A 123 -31.63 38.40 0.92
N GLU A 124 -32.46 37.56 0.32
CA GLU A 124 -32.23 36.26 -0.29
C GLU A 124 -31.17 36.29 -1.41
N ILE A 125 -30.67 35.11 -1.82
CA ILE A 125 -30.73 34.60 -3.21
C ILE A 125 -29.93 33.29 -3.32
N SER A 126 -30.63 32.27 -3.82
CA SER A 126 -30.17 30.99 -4.41
C SER A 126 -29.18 31.17 -5.55
N HIS A 127 -28.24 30.24 -5.76
CA HIS A 127 -27.80 29.81 -7.10
C HIS A 127 -26.95 28.52 -7.05
N ASP A 128 -27.32 27.56 -7.91
CA ASP A 128 -26.46 26.50 -8.43
C ASP A 128 -25.11 27.03 -8.94
N ILE A 129 -24.05 26.23 -8.90
CA ILE A 129 -23.01 26.17 -9.97
C ILE A 129 -22.12 24.92 -9.79
N THR A 130 -22.13 24.14 -10.87
CA THR A 130 -21.14 23.21 -11.44
C THR A 130 -19.67 23.46 -11.04
N LEU A 131 -18.92 22.41 -10.68
CA LEU A 131 -17.44 22.47 -10.59
C LEU A 131 -16.75 21.53 -11.58
N SER A 132 -16.13 22.15 -12.57
CA SER A 132 -15.20 21.59 -13.53
C SER A 132 -13.77 21.40 -12.95
N GLN A 133 -13.07 20.47 -13.58
CA GLN A 133 -11.64 20.16 -13.57
C GLN A 133 -10.67 21.31 -13.21
N GLN A 134 -9.66 21.01 -12.38
CA GLN A 134 -8.23 21.01 -12.75
C GLN A 134 -7.35 20.76 -11.50
N VAL A 135 -6.75 19.56 -11.41
CA VAL A 135 -5.68 19.26 -10.45
C VAL A 135 -4.35 19.43 -11.18
N GLN A 136 -3.68 20.56 -10.96
CA GLN A 136 -2.30 20.76 -11.36
C GLN A 136 -1.36 20.08 -10.36
N GLN A 137 -0.42 19.33 -10.95
CA GLN A 137 0.55 18.46 -10.32
C GLN A 137 1.64 19.29 -9.63
N ARG A 138 1.91 19.03 -8.34
CA ARG A 138 3.19 19.42 -7.71
C ARG A 138 4.12 18.22 -7.67
N ASN A 139 5.05 18.21 -8.61
CA ASN A 139 6.22 17.35 -8.64
C ASN A 139 7.16 17.73 -7.49
N ASN A 140 7.34 16.83 -6.51
CA ASN A 140 8.46 16.90 -5.57
C ASN A 140 9.27 15.59 -5.69
N SER A 141 10.21 15.58 -6.63
CA SER A 141 11.21 14.53 -6.77
C SER A 141 12.26 14.66 -5.67
N LYS A 142 12.06 13.97 -4.54
CA LYS A 142 13.13 13.76 -3.57
C LYS A 142 14.15 12.79 -4.17
N LYS A 143 15.30 13.31 -4.60
CA LYS A 143 16.49 12.54 -4.99
C LYS A 143 16.98 11.73 -3.77
N TYR A 144 16.75 10.42 -3.77
CA TYR A 144 17.43 9.51 -2.84
C TYR A 144 18.74 9.05 -3.48
N SER A 145 19.86 9.46 -2.90
CA SER A 145 21.18 8.92 -3.24
C SER A 145 21.40 7.62 -2.47
N PHE A 146 21.56 6.50 -3.19
CA PHE A 146 21.98 5.24 -2.59
C PHE A 146 23.48 5.32 -2.27
N ARG A 147 23.85 5.13 -1.00
CA ARG A 147 25.25 4.91 -0.60
C ARG A 147 25.74 3.62 -1.25
N LYS A 148 26.82 3.70 -2.04
CA LYS A 148 27.54 2.54 -2.57
C LYS A 148 28.19 1.79 -1.39
N SER A 149 27.77 0.56 -1.17
CA SER A 149 28.43 -0.37 -0.25
C SER A 149 29.71 -0.90 -0.91
N THR A 150 30.86 -0.30 -0.60
CA THR A 150 32.17 -0.90 -0.89
C THR A 150 32.46 -1.97 0.15
N ARG A 151 32.41 -3.25 -0.24
CA ARG A 151 33.03 -4.32 0.54
C ARG A 151 34.49 -4.46 0.10
N PRO A 152 35.45 -4.59 1.04
CA PRO A 152 36.81 -4.96 0.69
C PRO A 152 36.85 -6.43 0.24
N THR A 153 37.48 -6.68 -0.89
CA THR A 153 37.94 -8.02 -1.29
C THR A 153 39.17 -8.37 -0.45
N LEU A 154 39.11 -9.50 0.24
CA LEU A 154 40.27 -10.24 0.72
C LEU A 154 40.80 -11.13 -0.40
#